data_AF-A0A2E1TYF0-F1
#
_entry.id   AF-A0A2E1TYF0-F1
#
_cell.length_a   1.000
_cell.length_b   1.000
_cell.length_c   1.000
_cell.angle_alpha   90.00
_cell.angle_beta   90.00
_cell.angle_gamma   90.00
#
_symmetry.space_group_name_H-M   'P 1'
#
loop_
_entity.id
_entity.type
_entity.pdbx_description
1 polymer ?
#
loop_
_entity_poly.entity_id
_entity_poly.type
_entity_poly.pdbx_seq_one_letter_code
_entity_poly.pdbx_strand_id
1 'polypeptide(L)'
;MKTKLTLLALIGLLLSSGATYAQWSANVGVTNNYLWRGLTQSINEPAVQGGIDYASDSGFYVGTWASNVSYDSDDAYSYEHDMYFGWGGESGGISYD
;
A
#
# COMPACT_ATOMS: atom_id res chain seq x y z
N MET A 1 24.64 0.79 19.58
CA MET A 1 25.16 0.33 18.26
C MET A 1 24.31 -0.78 17.66
N LYS A 2 23.95 -1.83 18.42
CA LYS A 2 23.12 -2.97 17.93
C LYS A 2 21.78 -2.56 17.30
N THR A 3 21.04 -1.63 17.91
CA THR A 3 19.77 -1.10 17.39
C THR A 3 19.89 -0.33 16.08
N LYS A 4 21.00 0.38 15.86
CA LYS A 4 21.27 1.09 14.59
C LYS A 4 21.61 0.11 13.46
N LEU A 5 22.29 -0.99 13.78
CA LEU A 5 22.58 -2.08 12.86
C LEU A 5 21.31 -2.86 12.46
N THR A 6 20.37 -3.06 13.39
CA THR A 6 19.06 -3.67 13.09
C THR A 6 18.20 -2.79 12.18
N LEU A 7 18.18 -1.48 12.40
CA LEU A 7 17.43 -0.53 11.57
C LEU A 7 18.00 -0.46 10.14
N LEU A 8 19.33 -0.49 9.99
CA LEU A 8 19.99 -0.49 8.69
C LEU A 8 19.77 -1.79 7.90
N ALA A 9 19.69 -2.93 8.60
CA ALA A 9 19.36 -4.21 7.99
C ALA A 9 17.92 -4.24 7.45
N LEU A 10 16.97 -3.63 8.16
CA LEU A 10 15.57 -3.52 7.73
C LEU A 10 15.42 -2.66 6.46
N ILE A 11 16.18 -1.57 6.37
CA ILE A 11 16.23 -0.71 5.16
C ILE A 11 16.89 -1.44 3.98
N GLY A 12 17.91 -2.26 4.23
CA GLY A 12 18.56 -3.07 3.19
C GLY A 12 17.65 -4.15 2.59
N LEU A 13 16.77 -4.75 3.40
CA LEU A 13 15.75 -5.72 2.95
C LEU A 13 14.65 -5.08 2.10
N LEU A 14 14.35 -3.79 2.31
CA LEU A 14 13.41 -3.02 1.48
C LEU A 14 13.98 -2.64 0.11
N LEU A 15 15.31 -2.72 -0.07
CA LEU A 15 16.00 -2.34 -1.31
C LEU A 15 16.37 -3.55 -2.19
N SER A 16 16.15 -4.78 -1.71
CA SER A 16 16.37 -6.00 -2.49
C SER A 16 15.06 -6.54 -3.07
N SER A 17 14.50 -5.86 -4.07
CA SER A 17 13.47 -6.46 -4.93
C SER A 17 14.14 -7.44 -5.89
N GLY A 18 14.51 -8.62 -5.38
CA GLY A 18 14.82 -9.76 -6.24
C GLY A 18 13.56 -10.08 -7.07
N ALA A 19 13.73 -10.44 -8.33
CA ALA A 19 12.63 -10.81 -9.22
C ALA A 19 11.74 -11.85 -8.53
N THR A 20 10.54 -11.44 -8.10
CA THR A 20 9.60 -12.33 -7.47
C THR A 20 8.70 -12.90 -8.57
N TYR A 21 8.56 -14.23 -8.59
CA TYR A 21 7.46 -14.90 -9.27
C TYR A 21 6.16 -14.75 -8.45
N ALA A 22 5.93 -13.61 -7.78
CA ALA A 22 5.08 -13.62 -6.60
C ALA A 22 3.61 -13.41 -6.90
N GLN A 23 2.84 -14.39 -6.45
CA GLN A 23 1.42 -14.25 -6.20
C GLN A 23 1.09 -13.28 -5.05
N TRP A 24 2.07 -12.76 -4.30
CA TRP A 24 1.88 -11.79 -3.23
C TRP A 24 2.79 -10.57 -3.42
N SER A 25 2.25 -9.35 -3.28
CA SER A 25 3.03 -8.11 -3.21
C SER A 25 2.65 -7.28 -1.98
N ALA A 26 3.55 -6.41 -1.54
CA ALA A 26 3.29 -5.48 -0.46
C ALA A 26 4.03 -4.17 -0.68
N ASN A 27 3.45 -3.08 -0.19
CA ASN A 27 4.05 -1.75 -0.22
C ASN A 27 3.85 -1.03 1.11
N VAL A 28 4.77 -0.11 1.42
CA VAL A 28 4.68 0.78 2.58
C VAL A 28 5.32 2.12 2.23
N GLY A 29 4.73 3.21 2.70
CA GLY A 29 5.19 4.57 2.47
C GLY A 29 4.85 5.49 3.64
N VAL A 30 5.61 6.58 3.72
CA VAL A 30 5.35 7.69 4.64
C VAL A 30 5.30 8.97 3.84
N THR A 31 4.26 9.76 4.04
CA THR A 31 4.08 11.09 3.43
C THR A 31 3.89 12.13 4.53
N ASN A 32 4.19 13.40 4.24
CA ASN A 32 3.85 14.51 5.13
C ASN A 32 2.38 14.94 5.00
N ASN A 33 1.67 14.48 3.97
CA ASN A 33 0.26 14.76 3.73
C ASN A 33 -0.34 13.66 2.85
N TYR A 34 -1.39 12.98 3.31
CA TYR A 34 -2.15 12.07 2.46
C TYR A 34 -3.11 12.88 1.59
N LEU A 35 -2.84 12.95 0.29
CA LEU A 35 -3.70 13.59 -0.70
C LEU A 35 -4.46 12.54 -1.51
N TRP A 36 -5.78 12.65 -1.52
CA TRP A 36 -6.66 11.84 -2.37
C TRP A 36 -7.45 12.76 -3.29
N ARG A 37 -7.25 12.61 -4.61
CA ARG A 37 -7.89 13.43 -5.66
C ARG A 37 -7.75 14.96 -5.44
N GLY A 38 -6.64 15.38 -4.82
CA GLY A 38 -6.35 16.79 -4.53
C GLY A 38 -6.86 17.31 -3.17
N LEU A 39 -7.52 16.47 -2.37
CA LEU A 39 -8.00 16.81 -1.02
C LEU A 39 -7.15 16.11 0.04
N THR A 40 -6.80 16.82 1.11
CA THR A 40 -6.10 16.21 2.26
C THR A 40 -7.03 15.26 3.00
N GLN A 41 -6.49 14.08 3.30
CA GLN A 41 -7.12 13.05 4.14
C GLN A 41 -6.43 12.96 5.51
N SER A 42 -5.40 13.79 5.75
CA SER A 42 -4.65 13.81 7.00
C SER A 42 -4.43 15.23 7.53
N ILE A 43 -5.24 16.22 7.13
CA ILE A 43 -5.11 17.65 7.50
C ILE A 43 -3.67 18.23 7.42
N ASN A 44 -2.87 17.79 6.45
CA ASN A 44 -1.44 18.11 6.29
C ASN A 44 -0.52 17.55 7.39
N GLU A 45 -1.00 16.59 8.16
CA GLU A 45 -0.21 15.80 9.11
C GLU A 45 0.41 14.57 8.42
N PRO A 46 1.52 14.03 8.96
CA PRO A 46 2.15 12.85 8.43
C PRO A 46 1.21 11.63 8.37
N ALA A 47 1.30 10.88 7.27
CA ALA A 47 0.57 9.64 7.09
C ALA A 47 1.52 8.48 6.77
N VAL A 48 1.30 7.36 7.44
CA VAL A 48 1.86 6.05 7.11
C VAL A 48 0.79 5.30 6.32
N GLN A 49 1.20 4.71 5.20
CA GLN A 49 0.29 4.01 4.31
C GLN A 49 0.94 2.77 3.73
N GLY A 50 0.14 1.78 3.37
CA GLY A 50 0.64 0.58 2.75
C GLY A 50 -0.46 -0.40 2.41
N GLY A 51 -0.09 -1.44 1.68
CA GLY A 51 -1.02 -2.47 1.25
C GLY A 51 -0.35 -3.82 1.07
N ILE A 52 -1.20 -4.85 0.98
CA ILE A 52 -0.84 -6.22 0.68
C ILE A 52 -1.79 -6.71 -0.41
N ASP A 53 -1.23 -7.30 -1.45
CA ASP A 53 -1.94 -7.85 -2.59
C ASP A 53 -1.63 -9.32 -2.78
N TYR A 54 -2.61 -10.04 -3.30
CA TYR A 54 -2.49 -11.35 -3.90
C TYR A 54 -3.00 -11.32 -5.33
N ALA A 55 -2.23 -11.90 -6.26
CA ALA A 55 -2.65 -12.11 -7.64
C ALA A 55 -2.29 -13.54 -8.06
N SER A 56 -3.26 -14.29 -8.57
CA SER A 56 -3.05 -15.65 -9.07
C SER A 56 -2.88 -15.68 -10.58
N ASP A 57 -2.23 -16.72 -11.10
CA ASP A 57 -2.10 -16.94 -12.55
C ASP A 57 -3.45 -17.16 -13.25
N SER A 58 -4.52 -17.43 -12.49
CA SER A 58 -5.87 -17.59 -13.03
C SER A 58 -6.53 -16.27 -13.47
N GLY A 59 -5.98 -15.13 -13.02
CA GLY A 59 -6.56 -13.81 -13.18
C GLY A 59 -7.23 -13.28 -11.92
N PHE A 60 -7.56 -14.14 -10.95
CA PHE A 60 -8.07 -13.70 -9.65
C PHE A 60 -7.03 -12.88 -8.88
N TYR A 61 -7.46 -11.76 -8.29
CA TYR A 61 -6.67 -10.96 -7.36
C TYR A 61 -7.51 -10.49 -6.16
N VAL A 62 -6.84 -10.22 -5.04
CA VAL A 62 -7.40 -9.64 -3.81
C VAL A 62 -6.34 -8.82 -3.10
N GLY A 63 -6.71 -7.70 -2.50
CA GLY A 63 -5.77 -6.88 -1.76
C GLY A 63 -6.44 -5.97 -0.75
N THR A 64 -5.60 -5.35 0.06
CA THR A 64 -5.99 -4.35 1.05
C THR A 64 -4.98 -3.21 1.03
N TRP A 65 -5.47 -2.01 1.30
CA TRP A 65 -4.68 -0.82 1.56
C TRP A 65 -5.18 -0.13 2.82
N ALA A 66 -4.28 0.44 3.61
CA ALA A 66 -4.67 1.23 4.77
C ALA A 66 -3.73 2.42 5.00
N SER A 67 -4.27 3.47 5.59
CA SER A 67 -3.50 4.63 6.06
C SER A 67 -4.16 5.30 7.25
N ASN A 68 -3.39 6.01 8.09
CA ASN A 68 -3.99 6.90 9.06
C ASN A 68 -4.64 8.12 8.37
N VAL A 69 -5.80 8.52 8.87
CA VAL A 69 -6.53 9.69 8.37
C VAL A 69 -6.89 10.63 9.49
N SER A 70 -7.11 11.88 9.13
CA SER A 70 -7.75 12.92 9.93
C SER A 70 -8.30 13.95 8.94
N TYR A 71 -9.59 14.20 9.04
CA TYR A 71 -10.38 15.10 8.21
C TYR A 71 -10.67 16.42 8.94
N ASP A 72 -10.63 16.44 10.28
CA ASP A 72 -10.74 17.63 11.13
C ASP A 72 -10.00 17.44 12.47
N SER A 73 -9.70 18.54 13.19
CA SER A 73 -8.92 18.51 14.43
C SER A 73 -9.60 17.77 15.59
N ASP A 74 -10.94 17.70 15.57
CA ASP A 74 -11.76 17.06 16.61
C ASP A 74 -12.51 15.82 16.08
N ASP A 75 -12.10 15.28 14.92
CA ASP A 75 -12.75 14.08 14.40
C ASP A 75 -12.33 12.81 15.18
N ALA A 76 -13.13 11.75 15.00
CA ALA A 76 -12.89 10.44 15.61
C ALA A 76 -12.29 9.43 14.63
N TYR A 77 -11.89 9.86 13.44
CA TYR A 77 -11.33 8.97 12.43
C TYR A 77 -9.83 8.81 12.66
N SER A 78 -9.35 7.58 12.61
CA SER A 78 -7.94 7.27 12.87
C SER A 78 -7.26 6.56 11.71
N TYR A 79 -8.03 5.88 10.86
CA TYR A 79 -7.52 5.21 9.67
C TYR A 79 -8.60 5.00 8.61
N GLU A 80 -8.15 4.91 7.37
CA GLU A 80 -8.87 4.44 6.20
C GLU A 80 -8.36 3.04 5.86
N HIS A 81 -9.26 2.16 5.45
CA HIS A 81 -8.93 0.79 5.06
C HIS A 81 -9.79 0.40 3.86
N ASP A 82 -9.12 0.23 2.74
CA ASP A 82 -9.70 -0.21 1.49
C ASP A 82 -9.42 -1.70 1.29
N MET A 83 -10.42 -2.43 0.83
CA MET A 83 -10.29 -3.82 0.43
C MET A 83 -10.82 -3.95 -1.00
N TYR A 84 -10.13 -4.74 -1.82
CA TYR A 84 -10.52 -4.98 -3.20
C TYR A 84 -10.23 -6.41 -3.60
N PHE A 85 -10.98 -6.88 -4.58
CA PHE A 85 -10.76 -8.15 -5.24
C PHE A 85 -11.38 -8.07 -6.63
N GLY A 86 -10.90 -8.92 -7.53
CA GLY A 86 -11.38 -8.93 -8.90
C GLY A 86 -10.81 -10.08 -9.70
N TRP A 87 -11.10 -10.05 -11.00
CA TRP A 87 -10.60 -11.03 -11.95
C TRP A 87 -10.20 -10.34 -13.24
N GLY A 88 -8.91 -10.37 -13.55
CA GLY A 88 -8.36 -9.78 -14.77
C GLY A 88 -8.04 -10.81 -15.84
N GLY A 89 -7.88 -10.34 -17.08
CA GLY A 89 -7.42 -11.17 -18.19
C GLY A 89 -7.18 -10.38 -19.47
N GLU A 90 -6.77 -11.08 -20.53
CA GLU A 90 -6.57 -10.51 -21.86
C GLU A 90 -7.23 -11.40 -22.92
N SER A 91 -7.95 -10.76 -23.86
CA SER A 91 -8.51 -11.45 -25.03
C SER A 91 -8.36 -10.58 -26.26
N GLY A 92 -7.72 -11.11 -27.31
CA GLY A 92 -7.55 -10.41 -28.58
C GLY A 92 -6.79 -9.09 -28.48
N GLY A 93 -5.82 -8.98 -27.54
CA GLY A 93 -5.06 -7.75 -27.29
C GLY A 93 -5.79 -6.69 -26.47
N ILE A 94 -6.95 -7.02 -25.91
CA ILE A 94 -7.72 -6.16 -25.01
C ILE A 94 -7.66 -6.75 -23.60
N SER A 95 -7.17 -5.97 -22.64
CA SER A 95 -7.18 -6.33 -21.22
C SER A 95 -8.49 -5.90 -20.55
N TYR A 96 -8.91 -6.64 -19.54
CA TYR A 96 -10.08 -6.32 -18.71
C TYR A 96 -9.79 -6.58 -17.23
N ASP A 97 -10.41 -5.78 -16.37
CA ASP A 97 -10.64 -5.96 -14.93
C ASP A 97 -11.74 -5.00 -14.45
#